data_AF-A0A9D5NK43-F1
#
_entry.id   AF-A0A9D5NK43-F1
#
_cell.length_a   1.000
_cell.length_b   1.000
_cell.length_c   1.000
_cell.angle_alpha   90.00
_cell.angle_beta   90.00
_cell.angle_gamma   90.00
#
_symmetry.space_group_name_H-M   'P 1'
#
loop_
_entity.id
_entity.type
_entity.pdbx_description
1 polymer ?
#
loop_
_entity_poly.entity_id
_entity_poly.type
_entity_poly.pdbx_seq_one_letter_code
_entity_poly.pdbx_strand_id
1 'polypeptide(L)'
;MSTLERAIQIATEAHKGQLDKAGRDYIGHPLRVMEMGKTEEEKIVGVLHDVVEDGDWTFEALEAEGFSKEVIDALRCVTKTSENENYDDFIERVKKNPLAVAVKINDLTDNMDIRRLPYLSDKDVKRLKKYLKAYKKLTGEPVYSVYAARHITNMKHIYFAGGCFWGTEHYMGSFEGVIETETGYANGDLAEPTYQQVYTDQTGHVECVKVSYDDRIISLATLCRLFFRSINPLSINRQGNDCGTRYRTGIYWIDEADRADVEKVYEEVQQAYGEPLAVEKGPLKSFYPAEEYHQDYLVKNPEGYCHLSLSTLRLAKDYGEIMRNLIAASDEEKKIVLPRFFKTGKGQYGEGDKFLGVTVPETRKVAKAHKEASYELIEALLESEWHECRLCALLILIEKYKKDPEAAVKFYLTHLKGINNWDLVDLSAPYILGDYLVKHQDHSVLYTLAQSPVMWEQRIAVVSTLMLIRHGQFADTIELAKIFLGTKHDLMQKAVGWMLREVGKRDKALLMSFLNTNKGAMPRTTLRYAIEKFSVEEKKELMRK
;
A
#
# COMPACT_ATOMS: atom_id res chain seq x y z
N MET A 1 -6.30 42.72 31.44
CA MET A 1 -6.35 41.31 31.03
C MET A 1 -7.02 41.29 29.67
N SER A 2 -6.40 40.68 28.67
CA SER A 2 -7.03 40.52 27.35
C SER A 2 -8.24 39.59 27.45
N THR A 3 -9.15 39.66 26.47
CA THR A 3 -10.29 38.75 26.32
C THR A 3 -9.83 37.29 26.26
N LEU A 4 -8.72 37.00 25.57
CA LEU A 4 -8.13 35.66 25.51
C LEU A 4 -7.53 35.22 26.85
N GLU A 5 -6.82 36.09 27.57
CA GLU A 5 -6.31 35.78 28.92
C GLU A 5 -7.45 35.46 29.89
N ARG A 6 -8.57 36.21 29.81
CA ARG A 6 -9.76 35.95 30.61
C ARG A 6 -10.40 34.60 30.24
N ALA A 7 -10.49 34.28 28.95
CA ALA A 7 -11.00 32.99 28.46
C ALA A 7 -10.17 31.80 28.98
N ILE A 8 -8.84 31.92 28.97
CA ILE A 8 -7.92 30.90 29.52
C ILE A 8 -8.15 30.72 31.02
N GLN A 9 -8.31 31.81 31.77
CA GLN A 9 -8.59 31.75 33.20
C GLN A 9 -9.91 31.01 33.47
N ILE A 10 -10.97 31.38 32.76
CA ILE A 10 -12.30 30.75 32.89
C ILE A 10 -12.23 29.25 32.61
N ALA A 11 -11.57 28.85 31.52
CA ALA A 11 -11.41 27.43 31.18
C ALA A 11 -10.59 26.67 32.24
N THR A 12 -9.52 27.29 32.75
CA THR A 12 -8.68 26.69 33.80
C THR A 12 -9.44 26.49 35.10
N GLU A 13 -10.31 27.43 35.46
CA GLU A 13 -11.18 27.32 36.63
C GLU A 13 -12.28 26.28 36.41
N ALA A 14 -12.93 26.27 35.24
CA ALA A 14 -14.02 25.36 34.91
C ALA A 14 -13.60 23.88 34.90
N HIS A 15 -12.40 23.59 34.39
CA HIS A 15 -11.88 22.21 34.28
C HIS A 15 -10.97 21.82 35.44
N LYS A 16 -10.93 22.61 36.53
CA LYS A 16 -10.03 22.37 37.66
C LYS A 16 -10.31 21.02 38.32
N GLY A 17 -9.32 20.13 38.30
CA GLY A 17 -9.41 18.80 38.91
C GLY A 17 -10.11 17.76 38.03
N GLN A 18 -10.54 18.13 36.81
CA GLN A 18 -11.02 17.20 35.81
C GLN A 18 -9.84 16.45 35.19
N LEU A 19 -9.98 15.13 35.02
CA LEU A 19 -8.96 14.28 34.40
C LEU A 19 -9.42 13.78 33.03
N ASP A 20 -8.50 13.72 32.07
CA ASP A 20 -8.70 13.08 30.78
C ASP A 20 -8.74 11.54 30.92
N LYS A 21 -9.08 10.86 29.82
CA LYS A 21 -9.16 9.38 29.79
C LYS A 21 -7.80 8.68 30.01
N ALA A 22 -6.70 9.42 29.99
CA ALA A 22 -5.35 8.94 30.28
C ALA A 22 -4.87 9.33 31.69
N GLY A 23 -5.73 9.94 32.52
CA GLY A 23 -5.43 10.34 33.90
C GLY A 23 -4.62 11.63 34.03
N ARG A 24 -4.55 12.47 33.00
CA ARG A 24 -3.88 13.79 33.01
C ARG A 24 -4.89 14.91 33.17
N ASP A 25 -4.42 16.10 33.52
CA ASP A 25 -5.28 17.29 33.67
C ASP A 25 -6.02 17.62 32.35
N TYR A 26 -7.34 17.75 32.42
CA TYR A 26 -8.21 17.93 31.25
C TYR A 26 -7.96 19.27 30.55
N ILE A 27 -7.55 20.31 31.28
CA ILE A 27 -7.30 21.66 30.74
C ILE A 27 -6.32 21.67 29.56
N GLY A 28 -5.44 20.67 29.47
CA GLY A 28 -4.55 20.51 28.33
C GLY A 28 -5.30 20.36 26.99
N HIS A 29 -6.51 19.80 26.97
CA HIS A 29 -7.31 19.67 25.74
C HIS A 29 -7.81 21.02 25.22
N PRO A 30 -8.58 21.82 25.98
CA PRO A 30 -9.00 23.15 25.53
C PRO A 30 -7.82 24.06 25.12
N LEU A 31 -6.69 23.98 25.83
CA LEU A 31 -5.48 24.75 25.47
C LEU A 31 -4.89 24.33 24.11
N ARG A 32 -4.88 23.04 23.76
CA ARG A 32 -4.40 22.60 22.44
C ARG A 32 -5.36 22.98 21.31
N VAL A 33 -6.66 22.91 21.57
CA VAL A 33 -7.69 23.36 20.61
C VAL A 33 -7.54 24.86 20.35
N MET A 34 -7.28 25.65 21.40
CA MET A 34 -6.93 27.06 21.31
C MET A 34 -5.66 27.30 20.48
N GLU A 35 -4.55 26.61 20.77
CA GLU A 35 -3.28 26.82 20.05
C GLU A 35 -3.37 26.55 18.54
N MET A 36 -4.29 25.68 18.10
CA MET A 36 -4.56 25.44 16.68
C MET A 36 -5.37 26.55 16.00
N GLY A 37 -5.94 27.49 16.76
CA GLY A 37 -6.70 28.63 16.27
C GLY A 37 -5.81 29.68 15.60
N LYS A 38 -6.24 30.17 14.43
CA LYS A 38 -5.52 31.16 13.61
C LYS A 38 -5.86 32.60 13.99
N THR A 39 -7.10 32.85 14.44
CA THR A 39 -7.56 34.17 14.88
C THR A 39 -7.72 34.22 16.40
N GLU A 40 -7.86 35.42 16.97
CA GLU A 40 -8.10 35.58 18.41
C GLU A 40 -9.46 34.99 18.82
N GLU A 41 -10.47 35.13 17.97
CA GLU A 41 -11.81 34.57 18.18
C GLU A 41 -11.78 33.04 18.13
N GLU A 42 -11.02 32.44 17.20
CA GLU A 42 -10.83 30.98 17.13
C GLU A 42 -10.15 30.46 18.40
N LYS A 43 -9.17 31.19 18.92
CA LYS A 43 -8.50 30.87 20.18
C LYS A 43 -9.45 30.96 21.37
N ILE A 44 -10.23 32.03 21.48
CA ILE A 44 -11.21 32.24 22.56
C ILE A 44 -12.27 31.14 22.53
N VAL A 45 -12.89 30.87 21.38
CA VAL A 45 -13.89 29.80 21.26
C VAL A 45 -13.25 28.44 21.50
N GLY A 46 -12.03 28.21 21.01
CA GLY A 46 -11.29 26.98 21.20
C GLY A 46 -10.99 26.66 22.67
N VAL A 47 -10.62 27.66 23.49
CA VAL A 47 -10.38 27.42 24.93
C VAL A 47 -11.67 27.29 25.73
N LEU A 48 -12.79 27.86 25.25
CA LEU A 48 -14.08 27.85 25.96
C LEU A 48 -15.06 26.77 25.49
N HIS A 49 -14.75 26.01 24.43
CA HIS A 49 -15.75 25.17 23.73
C HIS A 49 -16.47 24.13 24.60
N ASP A 50 -15.78 23.59 25.61
CA ASP A 50 -16.32 22.59 26.55
C ASP A 50 -16.75 23.18 27.89
N VAL A 51 -16.53 24.48 28.13
CA VAL A 51 -16.75 25.10 29.45
C VAL A 51 -18.22 25.10 29.86
N VAL A 52 -19.13 25.19 28.88
CA VAL A 52 -20.59 25.11 29.10
C VAL A 52 -21.09 23.65 29.11
N GLU A 53 -20.43 22.74 28.41
CA GLU A 53 -20.84 21.33 28.34
C GLU A 53 -20.40 20.56 29.60
N ASP A 54 -19.18 20.81 30.06
CA ASP A 54 -18.51 20.04 31.11
C ASP A 54 -18.27 20.86 32.41
N GLY A 55 -18.69 22.12 32.45
CA GLY A 55 -18.53 23.02 33.59
C GLY A 55 -19.82 23.71 34.04
N ASP A 56 -19.71 24.57 35.06
CA ASP A 56 -20.84 25.30 35.66
C ASP A 56 -21.17 26.63 34.95
N TRP A 57 -20.56 26.90 33.80
CA TRP A 57 -20.71 28.16 33.08
C TRP A 57 -21.91 28.15 32.14
N THR A 58 -22.58 29.30 32.01
CA THR A 58 -23.65 29.50 31.03
C THR A 58 -23.24 30.50 29.95
N PHE A 59 -23.90 30.46 28.80
CA PHE A 59 -23.66 31.45 27.74
C PHE A 59 -23.92 32.89 28.23
N GLU A 60 -24.92 33.08 29.09
CA GLU A 60 -25.27 34.38 29.66
C GLU A 60 -24.20 34.88 30.64
N ALA A 61 -23.55 33.98 31.37
CA ALA A 61 -22.40 34.31 32.22
C ALA A 61 -21.18 34.71 31.38
N LEU A 62 -20.93 34.00 30.26
CA LEU A 62 -19.87 34.37 29.32
C LEU A 62 -20.16 35.72 28.64
N GLU A 63 -21.41 36.00 28.26
CA GLU A 63 -21.82 37.32 27.76
C GLU A 63 -21.55 38.43 28.78
N ALA A 64 -21.83 38.18 30.07
CA ALA A 64 -21.58 39.14 31.15
C ALA A 64 -20.08 39.40 31.41
N GLU A 65 -19.20 38.46 31.05
CA GLU A 65 -17.73 38.62 31.09
C GLU A 65 -17.19 39.44 29.89
N GLY A 66 -18.06 39.84 28.96
CA GLY A 66 -17.72 40.73 27.86
C GLY A 66 -17.25 40.03 26.57
N PHE A 67 -17.50 38.72 26.42
CA PHE A 67 -17.25 38.02 25.16
C PHE A 67 -18.21 38.50 24.06
N SER A 68 -17.70 38.61 22.83
CA SER A 68 -18.48 39.14 21.71
C SER A 68 -19.63 38.21 21.35
N LYS A 69 -20.69 38.77 20.76
CA LYS A 69 -21.82 37.98 20.25
C LYS A 69 -21.37 36.90 19.26
N GLU A 70 -20.36 37.17 18.45
CA GLU A 70 -19.79 36.23 17.49
C GLU A 70 -19.17 34.99 18.18
N VAL A 71 -18.41 35.21 19.27
CA VAL A 71 -17.84 34.14 20.11
C VAL A 71 -18.97 33.31 20.73
N ILE A 72 -19.98 33.97 21.29
CA ILE A 72 -21.10 33.28 21.95
C ILE A 72 -21.94 32.47 20.96
N ASP A 73 -22.24 33.01 19.78
CA ASP A 73 -22.98 32.31 18.73
C ASP A 73 -22.19 31.08 18.22
N ALA A 74 -20.86 31.17 18.16
CA ALA A 74 -20.00 30.03 17.82
C ALA A 74 -19.99 28.97 18.93
N LEU A 75 -19.88 29.37 20.20
CA LEU A 75 -19.95 28.47 21.36
C LEU A 75 -21.28 27.71 21.37
N ARG A 76 -22.41 28.38 21.16
CA ARG A 76 -23.74 27.73 21.06
C ARG A 76 -23.81 26.68 19.95
N CYS A 77 -23.04 26.86 18.87
CA CYS A 77 -22.98 25.87 17.78
C CYS A 77 -22.15 24.64 18.16
N VAL A 78 -21.04 24.79 18.91
CA VAL A 78 -20.12 23.70 19.26
C VAL A 78 -20.44 22.99 20.58
N THR A 79 -21.34 23.53 21.40
CA THR A 79 -21.84 22.88 22.62
C THR A 79 -23.02 21.96 22.30
N LYS A 80 -23.06 20.76 22.90
CA LYS A 80 -24.25 19.88 22.80
C LYS A 80 -25.41 20.42 23.64
N THR A 81 -26.61 20.28 23.12
CA THR A 81 -27.85 20.76 23.77
C THR A 81 -28.48 19.70 24.69
N SER A 82 -28.11 18.44 24.54
CA SER A 82 -28.50 17.34 25.43
C SER A 82 -27.64 16.09 25.18
N GLU A 83 -27.60 15.17 26.14
CA GLU A 83 -26.89 13.88 25.99
C GLU A 83 -27.45 13.00 24.87
N ASN A 84 -28.73 13.18 24.51
CA ASN A 84 -29.43 12.39 23.49
C ASN A 84 -29.42 13.06 22.10
N GLU A 85 -28.70 14.18 21.94
CA GLU A 85 -28.63 14.87 20.65
C GLU A 85 -28.00 13.98 19.57
N ASN A 86 -28.67 13.88 18.41
CA ASN A 86 -28.13 13.15 17.28
C ASN A 86 -26.86 13.86 16.77
N TYR A 87 -25.77 13.10 16.68
CA TYR A 87 -24.48 13.67 16.32
C TYR A 87 -24.42 14.22 14.88
N ASP A 88 -25.17 13.65 13.93
CA ASP A 88 -25.21 14.20 12.57
C ASP A 88 -25.91 15.57 12.54
N ASP A 89 -26.97 15.76 13.33
CA ASP A 89 -27.68 17.04 13.45
C ASP A 89 -26.81 18.10 14.13
N PHE A 90 -26.05 17.70 15.14
CA PHE A 90 -25.04 18.55 15.78
C PHE A 90 -24.01 19.07 14.76
N ILE A 91 -23.48 18.21 13.89
CA ILE A 91 -22.54 18.62 12.85
C ILE A 91 -23.19 19.56 11.82
N GLU A 92 -24.46 19.34 11.46
CA GLU A 92 -25.18 20.28 10.58
C GLU A 92 -25.47 21.63 11.26
N ARG A 93 -25.56 21.71 12.59
CA ARG A 93 -25.58 22.98 13.33
C ARG A 93 -24.23 23.69 13.23
N VAL A 94 -23.14 22.97 13.51
CA VAL A 94 -21.77 23.51 13.43
C VAL A 94 -21.50 24.16 12.07
N LYS A 95 -21.90 23.51 10.97
CA LYS A 95 -21.71 24.01 9.59
C LYS A 95 -22.32 25.38 9.28
N LYS A 96 -23.24 25.87 10.12
CA LYS A 96 -23.90 27.17 9.91
C LYS A 96 -23.04 28.36 10.36
N ASN A 97 -21.95 28.12 11.10
CA ASN A 97 -21.10 29.16 11.64
C ASN A 97 -19.62 28.86 11.31
N PRO A 98 -18.93 29.71 10.53
CA PRO A 98 -17.53 29.48 10.13
C PRO A 98 -16.55 29.34 11.29
N LEU A 99 -16.74 30.13 12.35
CA LEU A 99 -15.91 30.09 13.56
C LEU A 99 -16.11 28.76 14.31
N ALA A 100 -17.35 28.30 14.40
CA ALA A 100 -17.68 26.98 14.95
C ALA A 100 -17.08 25.83 14.12
N VAL A 101 -17.06 25.95 12.77
CA VAL A 101 -16.43 24.96 11.89
C VAL A 101 -14.93 24.87 12.16
N ALA A 102 -14.22 26.01 12.19
CA ALA A 102 -12.78 26.06 12.45
C ALA A 102 -12.44 25.42 13.81
N VAL A 103 -13.15 25.81 14.87
CA VAL A 103 -12.93 25.27 16.21
C VAL A 103 -13.27 23.77 16.27
N LYS A 104 -14.36 23.34 15.59
CA LYS A 104 -14.72 21.92 15.60
C LYS A 104 -13.74 21.05 14.84
N ILE A 105 -13.11 21.58 13.79
CA ILE A 105 -12.01 20.91 13.09
C ILE A 105 -10.82 20.75 14.05
N ASN A 106 -10.46 21.79 14.80
CA ASN A 106 -9.38 21.75 15.79
C ASN A 106 -9.68 20.74 16.90
N ASP A 107 -10.88 20.77 17.48
CA ASP A 107 -11.34 19.79 18.47
C ASP A 107 -11.26 18.36 17.94
N LEU A 108 -11.86 18.08 16.77
CA LEU A 108 -11.80 16.75 16.15
C LEU A 108 -10.36 16.31 15.91
N THR A 109 -9.47 17.23 15.51
CA THR A 109 -8.05 16.94 15.30
C THR A 109 -7.35 16.54 16.60
N ASP A 110 -7.58 17.25 17.71
CA ASP A 110 -7.04 16.87 19.02
C ASP A 110 -7.62 15.53 19.50
N ASN A 111 -8.92 15.33 19.30
CA ASN A 111 -9.65 14.13 19.73
C ASN A 111 -9.30 12.87 18.91
N MET A 112 -8.84 13.06 17.67
CA MET A 112 -8.32 12.00 16.81
C MET A 112 -6.83 11.73 17.03
N ASP A 113 -6.15 12.47 17.91
CA ASP A 113 -4.74 12.25 18.25
C ASP A 113 -4.55 10.95 19.06
N ILE A 114 -4.36 9.84 18.33
CA ILE A 114 -4.17 8.51 18.91
C ILE A 114 -2.78 8.29 19.53
N ARG A 115 -1.84 9.24 19.39
CA ARG A 115 -0.49 9.17 20.00
C ARG A 115 -0.55 9.07 21.52
N ARG A 116 -1.68 9.45 22.10
CA ARG A 116 -1.97 9.47 23.54
C ARG A 116 -2.57 8.16 24.05
N LEU A 117 -2.85 7.20 23.17
CA LEU A 117 -3.47 5.93 23.52
C LEU A 117 -2.44 4.79 23.37
N PRO A 118 -2.08 4.07 24.46
CA PRO A 118 -1.14 2.94 24.38
C PRO A 118 -1.73 1.73 23.64
N TYR A 119 -3.06 1.62 23.58
CA TYR A 119 -3.79 0.56 22.88
C TYR A 119 -5.14 1.09 22.39
N LEU A 120 -5.60 0.64 21.21
CA LEU A 120 -6.89 1.01 20.62
C LEU A 120 -7.91 -0.12 20.82
N SER A 121 -8.97 0.16 21.57
CA SER A 121 -10.10 -0.77 21.74
C SER A 121 -11.12 -0.65 20.60
N ASP A 122 -12.02 -1.63 20.44
CA ASP A 122 -13.14 -1.55 19.50
C ASP A 122 -14.03 -0.32 19.73
N LYS A 123 -14.15 0.11 21.00
CA LYS A 123 -14.87 1.33 21.37
C LYS A 123 -14.18 2.58 20.85
N ASP A 124 -12.84 2.63 20.87
CA ASP A 124 -12.06 3.73 20.32
C ASP A 124 -12.16 3.78 18.80
N VAL A 125 -12.09 2.63 18.14
CA VAL A 125 -12.27 2.55 16.68
C VAL A 125 -13.64 3.06 16.26
N LYS A 126 -14.71 2.66 16.96
CA LYS A 126 -16.08 3.14 16.69
C LYS A 126 -16.20 4.65 16.88
N ARG A 127 -15.58 5.20 17.92
CA ARG A 127 -15.52 6.65 18.17
C ARG A 127 -14.74 7.39 17.09
N LEU A 128 -13.56 6.91 16.71
CA LEU A 128 -12.73 7.55 15.70
C LEU A 128 -13.39 7.54 14.32
N LYS A 129 -14.09 6.44 13.95
CA LYS A 129 -14.92 6.39 12.73
C LYS A 129 -16.01 7.47 12.73
N LYS A 130 -16.65 7.70 13.88
CA LYS A 130 -17.65 8.76 14.06
C LYS A 130 -17.03 10.15 13.87
N TYR A 131 -15.81 10.38 14.37
CA TYR A 131 -15.09 11.66 14.24
C TYR A 131 -14.62 11.92 12.81
N LEU A 132 -14.07 10.93 12.12
CA LEU A 132 -13.68 11.06 10.71
C LEU A 132 -14.85 11.39 9.78
N LYS A 133 -16.03 10.80 10.03
CA LYS A 133 -17.25 11.14 9.29
C LYS A 133 -17.61 12.62 9.47
N ALA A 134 -17.48 13.15 10.68
CA ALA A 134 -17.72 14.56 10.95
C ALA A 134 -16.66 15.47 10.31
N TYR A 135 -15.37 15.12 10.45
CA TYR A 135 -14.27 15.85 9.84
C TYR A 135 -14.48 15.99 8.32
N LYS A 136 -14.83 14.88 7.65
CA LYS A 136 -15.15 14.86 6.20
C LYS A 136 -16.26 15.83 5.83
N LYS A 137 -17.32 15.89 6.63
CA LYS A 137 -18.46 16.77 6.40
C LYS A 137 -18.11 18.25 6.57
N LEU A 138 -17.13 18.56 7.41
CA LEU A 138 -16.71 19.92 7.73
C LEU A 138 -15.66 20.45 6.74
N THR A 139 -14.68 19.63 6.35
CA THR A 139 -13.58 20.05 5.47
C THR A 139 -13.87 19.80 3.98
N GLY A 140 -14.75 18.86 3.65
CA GLY A 140 -14.95 18.39 2.27
C GLY A 140 -13.78 17.57 1.73
N GLU A 141 -12.71 17.41 2.50
CA GLU A 141 -11.51 16.68 2.11
C GLU A 141 -11.74 15.16 2.18
N PRO A 142 -11.09 14.38 1.31
CA PRO A 142 -11.04 12.94 1.46
C PRO A 142 -10.30 12.61 2.77
N VAL A 143 -11.04 12.23 3.80
CA VAL A 143 -10.43 11.89 5.08
C VAL A 143 -9.89 10.46 4.99
N TYR A 144 -8.57 10.34 5.04
CA TYR A 144 -7.88 9.09 5.27
C TYR A 144 -8.42 8.46 6.56
N SER A 145 -8.58 7.13 6.54
CA SER A 145 -9.17 6.33 7.62
C SER A 145 -8.54 6.58 9.01
N VAL A 146 -9.03 5.95 10.09
CA VAL A 146 -8.46 6.05 11.47
C VAL A 146 -6.95 5.77 11.52
N TYR A 147 -6.40 5.17 10.47
CA TYR A 147 -4.97 4.99 10.21
C TYR A 147 -4.20 6.30 9.93
N ALA A 148 -4.86 7.41 9.62
CA ALA A 148 -4.23 8.70 9.32
C ALA A 148 -3.55 9.35 10.53
N ALA A 149 -4.22 9.35 11.69
CA ALA A 149 -3.61 9.75 12.96
C ALA A 149 -2.51 8.78 13.42
N ARG A 150 -2.45 7.59 12.81
CA ARG A 150 -1.39 6.58 13.01
C ARG A 150 -0.16 6.89 12.14
N HIS A 151 -0.24 7.77 11.13
CA HIS A 151 0.85 8.09 10.20
C HIS A 151 1.96 8.96 10.82
N ILE A 152 1.66 9.76 11.85
CA ILE A 152 2.66 10.65 12.47
C ILE A 152 3.61 9.89 13.41
N THR A 153 3.24 8.73 13.96
CA THR A 153 4.07 8.01 14.96
C THR A 153 5.10 7.05 14.38
N ASN A 154 5.02 6.73 13.09
CA ASN A 154 5.89 5.75 12.44
C ASN A 154 6.46 6.28 11.12
N MET A 155 6.51 7.60 10.99
CA MET A 155 7.09 8.28 9.84
C MET A 155 8.58 7.96 9.80
N LYS A 156 8.98 7.28 8.74
CA LYS A 156 10.39 7.01 8.44
C LYS A 156 10.87 7.95 7.34
N HIS A 157 12.18 8.16 7.28
CA HIS A 157 12.80 9.06 6.33
C HIS A 157 13.88 8.34 5.54
N ILE A 158 13.87 8.53 4.23
CA ILE A 158 14.93 8.10 3.32
C ILE A 158 15.20 9.22 2.32
N TYR A 159 16.43 9.29 1.82
CA TYR A 159 16.88 10.38 0.97
C TYR A 159 17.33 9.83 -0.38
N PHE A 160 16.72 10.31 -1.46
CA PHE A 160 17.00 9.85 -2.82
C PHE A 160 17.58 10.99 -3.65
N ALA A 161 18.77 10.78 -4.22
CA ALA A 161 19.35 11.62 -5.26
C ALA A 161 19.16 10.94 -6.61
N GLY A 162 18.38 11.54 -7.51
CA GLY A 162 17.86 10.88 -8.72
C GLY A 162 18.06 11.67 -10.02
N GLY A 163 18.98 12.63 -10.05
CA GLY A 163 19.04 13.66 -11.09
C GLY A 163 18.43 14.96 -10.58
N CYS A 164 17.79 15.74 -11.45
CA CYS A 164 17.06 16.93 -10.99
C CYS A 164 16.02 16.54 -9.92
N PHE A 165 16.08 17.21 -8.76
CA PHE A 165 15.19 16.85 -7.66
C PHE A 165 13.72 17.14 -7.99
N TRP A 166 13.39 18.00 -8.96
CA TRP A 166 12.00 18.31 -9.33
C TRP A 166 11.25 17.09 -9.86
N GLY A 167 11.86 16.36 -10.80
CA GLY A 167 11.29 15.12 -11.33
C GLY A 167 11.24 14.04 -10.27
N THR A 168 12.31 13.92 -9.48
CA THR A 168 12.44 12.92 -8.42
C THR A 168 11.40 13.12 -7.31
N GLU A 169 11.16 14.36 -6.87
CA GLU A 169 10.18 14.74 -5.87
C GLU A 169 8.78 14.34 -6.31
N HIS A 170 8.38 14.77 -7.51
CA HIS A 170 7.07 14.47 -8.05
C HIS A 170 6.84 12.96 -8.24
N TYR A 171 7.86 12.24 -8.72
CA TYR A 171 7.80 10.79 -8.90
C TYR A 171 7.63 10.06 -7.56
N MET A 172 8.49 10.35 -6.58
CA MET A 172 8.43 9.70 -5.27
C MET A 172 7.16 10.06 -4.49
N GLY A 173 6.70 11.32 -4.59
CA GLY A 173 5.46 11.77 -3.95
C GLY A 173 4.18 11.17 -4.53
N SER A 174 4.25 10.50 -5.69
CA SER A 174 3.07 9.91 -6.35
C SER A 174 2.62 8.56 -5.74
N PHE A 175 3.46 7.93 -4.92
CA PHE A 175 3.22 6.59 -4.38
C PHE A 175 2.40 6.62 -3.09
N GLU A 176 1.38 5.76 -3.02
CA GLU A 176 0.56 5.63 -1.82
C GLU A 176 1.41 5.09 -0.65
N GLY A 177 1.37 5.79 0.49
CA GLY A 177 2.22 5.52 1.66
C GLY A 177 3.38 6.50 1.80
N VAL A 178 3.71 7.27 0.76
CA VAL A 178 4.54 8.48 0.90
C VAL A 178 3.68 9.60 1.48
N ILE A 179 4.15 10.22 2.56
CA ILE A 179 3.41 11.23 3.31
C ILE A 179 3.78 12.64 2.82
N GLU A 180 5.08 12.89 2.66
CA GLU A 180 5.62 14.16 2.18
C GLU A 180 6.96 13.92 1.47
N THR A 181 7.29 14.84 0.57
CA THR A 181 8.58 14.94 -0.09
C THR A 181 9.12 16.35 0.09
N GLU A 182 10.43 16.48 0.28
CA GLU A 182 11.11 17.77 0.47
C GLU A 182 12.41 17.77 -0.34
N THR A 183 12.56 18.73 -1.24
CA THR A 183 13.78 18.91 -2.05
C THR A 183 14.86 19.62 -1.26
N GLY A 184 16.12 19.25 -1.49
CA GLY A 184 17.25 19.84 -0.79
C GLY A 184 18.62 19.42 -1.33
N TYR A 185 19.65 19.87 -0.64
CA TYR A 185 21.05 19.66 -0.96
C TYR A 185 21.69 18.78 0.10
N ALA A 186 22.17 17.60 -0.31
CA ALA A 186 22.72 16.61 0.60
C ALA A 186 24.24 16.45 0.46
N ASN A 187 24.89 16.10 1.57
CA ASN A 187 26.24 15.54 1.63
C ASN A 187 27.38 16.38 0.99
N GLY A 188 27.23 17.70 0.89
CA GLY A 188 28.32 18.61 0.49
C GLY A 188 29.03 19.28 1.66
N ASP A 189 30.06 20.05 1.31
CA ASP A 189 31.05 20.62 2.23
C ASP A 189 30.66 22.01 2.77
N LEU A 190 29.65 22.64 2.16
CA LEU A 190 29.15 23.96 2.55
C LEU A 190 27.91 23.84 3.44
N ALA A 191 27.85 24.58 4.55
CA ALA A 191 26.64 24.70 5.35
C ALA A 191 25.63 25.65 4.69
N GLU A 192 24.35 25.29 4.70
CA GLU A 192 23.23 26.08 4.15
C GLU A 192 23.51 26.63 2.73
N PRO A 193 23.83 25.76 1.75
CA PRO A 193 24.19 26.20 0.42
C PRO A 193 22.97 26.79 -0.32
N THR A 194 23.21 27.80 -1.15
CA THR A 194 22.19 28.29 -2.11
C THR A 194 22.22 27.46 -3.40
N TYR A 195 21.10 27.44 -4.13
CA TYR A 195 21.03 26.79 -5.45
C TYR A 195 22.19 27.20 -6.38
N GLN A 196 22.49 28.51 -6.42
CA GLN A 196 23.56 29.05 -7.28
C GLN A 196 24.94 28.49 -6.92
N GLN A 197 25.22 28.28 -5.64
CA GLN A 197 26.47 27.68 -5.19
C GLN A 197 26.54 26.20 -5.56
N VAL A 198 25.45 25.45 -5.36
CA VAL A 198 25.39 24.03 -5.73
C VAL A 198 25.53 23.82 -7.24
N TYR A 199 24.94 24.71 -8.05
CA TYR A 199 25.00 24.64 -9.50
C TYR A 199 26.43 24.72 -10.08
N THR A 200 27.40 25.21 -9.29
CA THR A 200 28.81 25.25 -9.71
C THR A 200 29.49 23.87 -9.73
N ASP A 201 28.86 22.84 -9.17
CA ASP A 201 29.45 21.50 -8.94
C ASP A 201 30.71 21.50 -8.04
N GLN A 202 31.03 22.61 -7.36
CA GLN A 202 32.22 22.76 -6.50
C GLN A 202 31.96 22.51 -5.02
N THR A 203 30.71 22.42 -4.59
CA THR A 203 30.35 22.34 -3.16
C THR A 203 30.24 20.90 -2.64
N GLY A 204 30.34 19.90 -3.51
CA GLY A 204 30.14 18.49 -3.18
C GLY A 204 28.68 18.08 -2.94
N HIS A 205 27.75 19.04 -2.87
CA HIS A 205 26.34 18.75 -2.64
C HIS A 205 25.71 17.98 -3.81
N VAL A 206 24.70 17.18 -3.49
CA VAL A 206 23.82 16.51 -4.46
C VAL A 206 22.41 17.05 -4.33
N GLU A 207 21.73 17.23 -5.45
CA GLU A 207 20.28 17.42 -5.45
C GLU A 207 19.60 16.16 -4.94
N CYS A 208 18.80 16.31 -3.88
CA CYS A 208 18.27 15.21 -3.11
C CYS A 208 16.83 15.47 -2.70
N VAL A 209 16.05 14.40 -2.59
CA VAL A 209 14.67 14.42 -2.09
C VAL A 209 14.62 13.63 -0.80
N LYS A 210 14.25 14.28 0.29
CA LYS A 210 13.82 13.61 1.51
C LYS A 210 12.41 13.07 1.29
N VAL A 211 12.22 11.79 1.51
CA VAL A 211 10.94 11.10 1.42
C VAL A 211 10.54 10.64 2.82
N SER A 212 9.44 11.19 3.33
CA SER A 212 8.83 10.74 4.57
C SER A 212 7.69 9.78 4.25
N TYR A 213 7.67 8.58 4.84
CA TYR A 213 6.75 7.52 4.45
C TYR A 213 6.25 6.67 5.63
N ASP A 214 5.13 5.98 5.43
CA ASP A 214 4.57 4.98 6.35
C ASP A 214 4.97 3.57 5.92
N ASP A 215 5.88 2.96 6.67
CA ASP A 215 6.42 1.62 6.41
C ASP A 215 5.40 0.48 6.55
N ARG A 216 4.19 0.78 7.04
CA ARG A 216 3.06 -0.15 7.08
C ARG A 216 2.25 -0.18 5.79
N ILE A 217 2.39 0.85 4.94
CA ILE A 217 1.74 0.94 3.63
C ILE A 217 2.74 0.61 2.52
N ILE A 218 3.94 1.18 2.59
CA ILE A 218 4.98 0.98 1.59
C ILE A 218 6.33 0.76 2.28
N SER A 219 6.95 -0.40 2.07
CA SER A 219 8.27 -0.66 2.66
C SER A 219 9.38 0.14 1.98
N LEU A 220 10.48 0.32 2.70
CA LEU A 220 11.71 0.90 2.18
C LEU A 220 12.20 0.15 0.95
N ALA A 221 12.19 -1.19 0.98
CA ALA A 221 12.59 -2.00 -0.16
C ALA A 221 11.74 -1.71 -1.42
N THR A 222 10.42 -1.52 -1.25
CA THR A 222 9.54 -1.14 -2.36
C THR A 222 9.88 0.26 -2.89
N LEU A 223 10.11 1.24 -2.00
CA LEU A 223 10.54 2.58 -2.40
C LEU A 223 11.87 2.57 -3.15
N CYS A 224 12.86 1.79 -2.70
CA CYS A 224 14.14 1.63 -3.39
C CYS A 224 13.95 1.03 -4.80
N ARG A 225 13.12 -0.01 -4.96
CA ARG A 225 12.85 -0.59 -6.29
C ARG A 225 12.19 0.42 -7.23
N LEU A 226 11.21 1.18 -6.73
CA LEU A 226 10.56 2.23 -7.50
C LEU A 226 11.56 3.34 -7.88
N PHE A 227 12.40 3.77 -6.94
CA PHE A 227 13.48 4.73 -7.22
C PHE A 227 14.42 4.23 -8.33
N PHE A 228 14.89 2.97 -8.26
CA PHE A 228 15.75 2.39 -9.31
C PHE A 228 15.08 2.34 -10.69
N ARG A 229 13.74 2.26 -10.77
CA ARG A 229 13.00 2.35 -12.03
C ARG A 229 12.98 3.76 -12.62
N SER A 230 13.26 4.79 -11.83
CA SER A 230 13.28 6.20 -12.27
C SER A 230 14.65 6.68 -12.76
N ILE A 231 15.71 5.91 -12.54
CA ILE A 231 17.10 6.31 -12.86
C ILE A 231 17.78 5.36 -13.83
N ASN A 232 18.83 5.83 -14.49
CA ASN A 232 19.87 4.98 -15.06
C ASN A 232 20.94 4.72 -13.99
N PRO A 233 21.02 3.51 -13.41
CA PRO A 233 21.90 3.23 -12.27
C PRO A 233 23.38 3.05 -12.66
N LEU A 234 23.72 3.02 -13.95
CA LEU A 234 25.10 2.98 -14.44
C LEU A 234 25.64 4.38 -14.79
N SER A 235 24.79 5.41 -14.76
CA SER A 235 25.19 6.75 -15.17
C SER A 235 25.91 7.49 -14.05
N ILE A 236 27.11 8.00 -14.35
CA ILE A 236 27.93 8.79 -13.43
C ILE A 236 27.61 10.28 -13.65
N ASN A 237 27.25 10.99 -12.57
CA ASN A 237 27.04 12.45 -12.55
C ASN A 237 26.08 12.97 -13.64
N ARG A 238 25.06 12.18 -13.98
CA ARG A 238 24.08 12.50 -15.02
C ARG A 238 22.79 11.70 -14.84
N GLN A 239 21.66 12.31 -15.17
CA GLN A 239 20.38 11.62 -15.44
C GLN A 239 19.61 12.37 -16.53
N GLY A 240 19.20 11.69 -17.60
CA GLY A 240 18.57 12.36 -18.74
C GLY A 240 19.45 13.48 -19.31
N ASN A 241 18.90 14.70 -19.38
CA ASN A 241 19.62 15.89 -19.84
C ASN A 241 20.41 16.59 -18.71
N ASP A 242 20.22 16.18 -17.45
CA ASP A 242 20.87 16.78 -16.30
C ASP A 242 22.31 16.28 -16.18
N CYS A 243 23.28 17.21 -16.21
CA CYS A 243 24.71 16.90 -16.16
C CYS A 243 25.43 17.69 -15.06
N GLY A 244 26.22 16.99 -14.24
CA GLY A 244 26.96 17.58 -13.12
C GLY A 244 27.04 16.64 -11.92
N THR A 245 28.03 16.84 -11.05
CA THR A 245 28.17 16.05 -9.81
C THR A 245 26.94 16.22 -8.91
N ARG A 246 26.24 17.36 -8.99
CA ARG A 246 24.97 17.59 -8.29
C ARG A 246 23.82 16.67 -8.73
N TYR A 247 23.90 16.07 -9.92
CA TYR A 247 22.88 15.15 -10.47
C TYR A 247 23.31 13.69 -10.43
N ARG A 248 24.35 13.37 -9.66
CA ARG A 248 24.70 11.97 -9.37
C ARG A 248 23.58 11.27 -8.62
N THR A 249 23.58 9.95 -8.68
CA THR A 249 22.53 9.14 -8.04
C THR A 249 22.98 8.65 -6.68
N GLY A 250 22.04 8.56 -5.74
CA GLY A 250 22.33 8.13 -4.38
C GLY A 250 21.12 7.76 -3.54
N ILE A 251 21.32 6.86 -2.57
CA ILE A 251 20.34 6.50 -1.54
C ILE A 251 20.99 6.68 -0.17
N TYR A 252 20.44 7.59 0.64
CA TYR A 252 21.01 7.91 1.94
C TYR A 252 20.01 7.69 3.08
N TRP A 253 20.48 7.17 4.21
CA TRP A 253 19.67 6.87 5.40
C TRP A 253 20.18 7.58 6.64
N ILE A 254 19.28 7.84 7.60
CA ILE A 254 19.65 8.34 8.93
C ILE A 254 19.75 7.16 9.92
N ASP A 255 18.76 6.27 9.90
CA ASP A 255 18.74 5.09 10.76
C ASP A 255 19.55 3.96 10.12
N GLU A 256 20.55 3.43 10.84
CA GLU A 256 21.37 2.32 10.33
C GLU A 256 20.55 1.02 10.17
N ALA A 257 19.37 0.92 10.80
CA ALA A 257 18.44 -0.19 10.55
C ALA A 257 17.94 -0.25 9.10
N ASP A 258 17.86 0.89 8.41
CA ASP A 258 17.39 0.99 7.02
C ASP A 258 18.40 0.42 6.01
N ARG A 259 19.67 0.33 6.40
CA ARG A 259 20.76 -0.17 5.55
C ARG A 259 20.47 -1.54 4.95
N ALA A 260 19.91 -2.46 5.74
CA ALA A 260 19.69 -3.83 5.31
C ALA A 260 18.70 -3.93 4.13
N ASP A 261 17.64 -3.12 4.14
CA ASP A 261 16.66 -3.07 3.06
C ASP A 261 17.24 -2.40 1.80
N VAL A 262 18.03 -1.33 1.97
CA VAL A 262 18.71 -0.64 0.85
C VAL A 262 19.75 -1.56 0.21
N GLU A 263 20.62 -2.20 1.00
CA GLU A 263 21.67 -3.09 0.48
C GLU A 263 21.07 -4.29 -0.26
N LYS A 264 20.00 -4.87 0.28
CA LYS A 264 19.29 -5.97 -0.39
C LYS A 264 18.80 -5.58 -1.78
N VAL A 265 18.09 -4.46 -1.92
CA VAL A 265 17.57 -4.02 -3.22
C VAL A 265 18.71 -3.61 -4.16
N TYR A 266 19.73 -2.96 -3.63
CA TYR A 266 20.92 -2.60 -4.41
C TYR A 266 21.60 -3.84 -5.00
N GLU A 267 21.77 -4.91 -4.21
CA GLU A 267 22.34 -6.17 -4.68
C GLU A 267 21.47 -6.85 -5.72
N GLU A 268 20.14 -6.87 -5.53
CA GLU A 268 19.17 -7.36 -6.52
C GLU A 268 19.34 -6.64 -7.87
N VAL A 269 19.46 -5.30 -7.85
CA VAL A 269 19.64 -4.48 -9.05
C VAL A 269 21.03 -4.69 -9.66
N GLN A 270 22.09 -4.68 -8.86
CA GLN A 270 23.45 -4.89 -9.36
C GLN A 270 23.60 -6.26 -10.02
N GLN A 271 23.00 -7.31 -9.46
CA GLN A 271 22.98 -8.63 -10.06
C GLN A 271 22.24 -8.65 -11.41
N ALA A 272 21.15 -7.89 -11.54
CA ALA A 272 20.39 -7.79 -12.78
C ALA A 272 21.18 -7.08 -13.90
N TYR A 273 21.97 -6.06 -13.56
CA TYR A 273 22.83 -5.36 -14.52
C TYR A 273 24.13 -6.11 -14.84
N GLY A 274 24.66 -6.88 -13.89
CA GLY A 274 25.90 -7.66 -14.08
C GLY A 274 27.19 -6.82 -13.99
N GLU A 275 27.09 -5.55 -13.59
CA GLU A 275 28.21 -4.62 -13.45
C GLU A 275 27.97 -3.65 -12.28
N PRO A 276 29.03 -3.04 -11.69
CA PRO A 276 28.89 -2.14 -10.55
C PRO A 276 28.00 -0.93 -10.84
N LEU A 277 27.06 -0.63 -9.94
CA LEU A 277 26.21 0.55 -10.08
C LEU A 277 27.00 1.82 -9.73
N ALA A 278 26.66 2.92 -10.40
CA ALA A 278 27.16 4.27 -10.11
C ALA A 278 26.40 4.95 -8.95
N VAL A 279 25.36 4.31 -8.43
CA VAL A 279 24.50 4.83 -7.37
C VAL A 279 25.24 4.81 -6.03
N GLU A 280 25.41 5.98 -5.41
CA GLU A 280 25.96 6.07 -4.06
C GLU A 280 24.98 5.45 -3.04
N LYS A 281 25.53 4.87 -1.96
CA LYS A 281 24.72 4.43 -0.82
C LYS A 281 25.48 4.63 0.48
N GLY A 282 24.84 5.14 1.51
CA GLY A 282 25.48 5.36 2.81
C GLY A 282 24.67 6.22 3.77
N PRO A 283 25.19 6.45 4.99
CA PRO A 283 24.55 7.34 5.94
C PRO A 283 24.49 8.79 5.40
N LEU A 284 23.39 9.47 5.69
CA LEU A 284 23.23 10.90 5.42
C LEU A 284 24.15 11.70 6.36
N LYS A 285 25.00 12.56 5.79
CA LYS A 285 25.92 13.43 6.54
C LYS A 285 25.31 14.80 6.82
N SER A 286 24.64 15.37 5.82
CA SER A 286 23.97 16.68 5.90
C SER A 286 22.85 16.76 4.88
N PHE A 287 21.80 17.51 5.20
CA PHE A 287 20.71 17.85 4.30
C PHE A 287 20.23 19.26 4.62
N TYR A 288 20.19 20.11 3.60
CA TYR A 288 19.68 21.47 3.69
C TYR A 288 18.49 21.62 2.73
N PRO A 289 17.29 21.99 3.21
CA PRO A 289 16.15 22.23 2.34
C PRO A 289 16.48 23.25 1.24
N ALA A 290 16.03 22.97 0.02
CA ALA A 290 16.12 23.91 -1.09
C ALA A 290 15.10 25.03 -0.91
N GLU A 291 15.31 26.14 -1.62
CA GLU A 291 14.44 27.32 -1.54
C GLU A 291 12.97 26.97 -1.91
N GLU A 292 11.99 27.67 -1.32
CA GLU A 292 10.56 27.37 -1.46
C GLU A 292 10.05 27.26 -2.92
N TYR A 293 10.68 27.97 -3.86
CA TYR A 293 10.30 27.89 -5.27
C TYR A 293 10.69 26.55 -5.93
N HIS A 294 11.60 25.80 -5.32
CA HIS A 294 11.99 24.45 -5.77
C HIS A 294 11.06 23.35 -5.24
N GLN A 295 10.43 23.56 -4.09
CA GLN A 295 9.49 22.62 -3.50
C GLN A 295 8.23 22.49 -4.38
N ASP A 296 7.74 21.27 -4.56
CA ASP A 296 6.55 20.96 -5.36
C ASP A 296 6.60 21.54 -6.78
N TYR A 297 7.78 21.62 -7.40
CA TYR A 297 7.97 22.39 -8.64
C TYR A 297 7.05 21.94 -9.77
N LEU A 298 6.91 20.62 -10.00
CA LEU A 298 6.05 20.07 -11.06
C LEU A 298 4.56 20.11 -10.72
N VAL A 299 4.20 20.28 -9.45
CA VAL A 299 2.82 20.56 -9.05
C VAL A 299 2.49 22.02 -9.36
N LYS A 300 3.40 22.94 -9.01
CA LYS A 300 3.30 24.38 -9.28
C LYS A 300 3.41 24.67 -10.79
N ASN A 301 4.16 23.85 -11.54
CA ASN A 301 4.43 23.99 -12.97
C ASN A 301 4.23 22.66 -13.71
N PRO A 302 2.99 22.26 -14.03
CA PRO A 302 2.69 20.96 -14.65
C PRO A 302 3.35 20.70 -16.02
N GLU A 303 3.65 21.77 -16.77
CA GLU A 303 4.38 21.71 -18.05
C GLU A 303 5.87 22.07 -17.89
N GLY A 304 6.34 22.14 -16.65
CA GLY A 304 7.71 22.46 -16.31
C GLY A 304 8.71 21.39 -16.74
N TYR A 305 9.99 21.74 -16.67
CA TYR A 305 11.08 20.83 -16.97
C TYR A 305 11.06 19.59 -16.05
N CYS A 306 11.18 18.40 -16.65
CA CYS A 306 11.36 17.14 -15.95
C CYS A 306 12.28 16.24 -16.78
N HIS A 307 13.30 15.66 -16.15
CA HIS A 307 14.22 14.73 -16.80
C HIS A 307 13.65 13.31 -16.92
N LEU A 308 12.61 12.99 -16.14
CA LEU A 308 11.91 11.71 -16.21
C LEU A 308 10.99 11.65 -17.42
N SER A 309 10.92 10.47 -18.04
CA SER A 309 10.01 10.25 -19.16
C SER A 309 8.53 10.28 -18.72
N LEU A 310 7.64 10.65 -19.64
CA LEU A 310 6.19 10.58 -19.41
C LEU A 310 5.72 9.16 -19.04
N SER A 311 6.38 8.11 -19.55
CA SER A 311 6.07 6.73 -19.19
C SER A 311 6.40 6.43 -17.73
N THR A 312 7.51 6.96 -17.22
CA THR A 312 7.94 6.82 -15.82
C THR A 312 6.96 7.52 -14.88
N LEU A 313 6.57 8.76 -15.20
CA LEU A 313 5.58 9.51 -14.41
C LEU A 313 4.21 8.83 -14.43
N ARG A 314 3.78 8.29 -15.58
CA ARG A 314 2.53 7.54 -15.69
C ARG A 314 2.56 6.26 -14.85
N LEU A 315 3.68 5.54 -14.83
CA LEU A 315 3.85 4.36 -13.97
C LEU A 315 3.64 4.73 -12.50
N ALA A 316 4.27 5.79 -12.01
CA ALA A 316 4.13 6.20 -10.61
C ALA A 316 2.68 6.56 -10.27
N LYS A 317 2.05 7.36 -11.12
CA LYS A 317 0.63 7.74 -10.97
C LYS A 317 -0.28 6.53 -10.93
N ASP A 318 -0.18 5.65 -11.91
CA ASP A 318 -1.06 4.48 -12.05
C ASP A 318 -0.81 3.46 -10.92
N TYR A 319 0.45 3.27 -10.50
CA TYR A 319 0.78 2.45 -9.33
C TYR A 319 0.14 3.00 -8.06
N GLY A 320 0.30 4.31 -7.80
CA GLY A 320 -0.31 4.98 -6.66
C GLY A 320 -1.84 4.88 -6.68
N GLU A 321 -2.46 5.04 -7.86
CA GLU A 321 -3.91 4.90 -8.03
C GLU A 321 -4.40 3.47 -7.76
N ILE A 322 -3.72 2.45 -8.28
CA ILE A 322 -4.04 1.04 -8.01
C ILE A 322 -3.93 0.75 -6.52
N MET A 323 -2.84 1.18 -5.87
CA MET A 323 -2.66 1.01 -4.42
C MET A 323 -3.78 1.68 -3.63
N ARG A 324 -4.12 2.94 -3.94
CA ARG A 324 -5.25 3.66 -3.31
C ARG A 324 -6.56 2.90 -3.46
N ASN A 325 -6.85 2.42 -4.66
CA ASN A 325 -8.09 1.71 -4.96
C ASN A 325 -8.15 0.35 -4.24
N LEU A 326 -7.03 -0.35 -4.14
CA LEU A 326 -6.95 -1.60 -3.36
C LEU A 326 -7.12 -1.33 -1.86
N ILE A 327 -6.42 -0.34 -1.30
CA ILE A 327 -6.55 0.02 0.11
C ILE A 327 -7.98 0.47 0.44
N ALA A 328 -8.61 1.26 -0.42
CA ALA A 328 -9.99 1.69 -0.26
C ALA A 328 -10.99 0.51 -0.29
N ALA A 329 -10.66 -0.56 -1.01
CA ALA A 329 -11.45 -1.80 -1.07
C ALA A 329 -11.09 -2.82 0.02
N SER A 330 -10.17 -2.47 0.94
CA SER A 330 -9.71 -3.39 1.98
C SER A 330 -10.76 -3.63 3.08
N ASP A 331 -10.71 -4.85 3.61
CA ASP A 331 -11.52 -5.28 4.74
C ASP A 331 -10.61 -5.71 5.91
N GLU A 332 -10.86 -5.17 7.10
CA GLU A 332 -10.03 -5.39 8.29
C GLU A 332 -10.08 -6.83 8.80
N GLU A 333 -11.23 -7.49 8.68
CA GLU A 333 -11.33 -8.91 9.03
C GLU A 333 -10.47 -9.74 8.07
N LYS A 334 -10.50 -9.42 6.77
CA LYS A 334 -9.66 -10.07 5.77
C LYS A 334 -8.17 -9.82 6.00
N LYS A 335 -7.74 -8.62 6.41
CA LYS A 335 -6.34 -8.35 6.79
C LYS A 335 -5.82 -9.32 7.85
N ILE A 336 -6.68 -9.73 8.79
CA ILE A 336 -6.32 -10.66 9.88
C ILE A 336 -6.42 -12.12 9.42
N VAL A 337 -7.44 -12.46 8.63
CA VAL A 337 -7.74 -13.85 8.25
C VAL A 337 -6.85 -14.36 7.12
N LEU A 338 -6.57 -13.54 6.11
CA LEU A 338 -5.84 -13.97 4.91
C LEU A 338 -4.43 -14.47 5.21
N PRO A 339 -3.59 -13.84 6.05
CA PRO A 339 -2.27 -14.36 6.38
C PRO A 339 -2.31 -15.77 6.98
N ARG A 340 -3.31 -16.07 7.83
CA ARG A 340 -3.50 -17.41 8.41
C ARG A 340 -3.96 -18.42 7.36
N PHE A 341 -4.88 -18.01 6.49
CA PHE A 341 -5.41 -18.84 5.41
C PHE A 341 -4.32 -19.22 4.39
N PHE A 342 -3.50 -18.24 4.00
CA PHE A 342 -2.37 -18.42 3.08
C PHE A 342 -1.10 -18.94 3.74
N LYS A 343 -1.13 -19.21 5.05
CA LYS A 343 -0.03 -19.79 5.82
C LYS A 343 1.28 -19.00 5.62
N THR A 344 1.32 -17.78 6.15
CA THR A 344 2.47 -16.88 6.03
C THR A 344 3.53 -17.00 7.13
N GLY A 345 3.39 -17.98 8.02
CA GLY A 345 4.36 -18.23 9.09
C GLY A 345 5.68 -18.80 8.57
N LYS A 346 6.73 -18.72 9.39
CA LYS A 346 8.06 -19.26 9.07
C LYS A 346 8.00 -20.76 8.69
N GLY A 347 8.63 -21.11 7.57
CA GLY A 347 8.65 -22.47 6.99
C GLY A 347 7.35 -22.87 6.28
N GLN A 348 6.37 -21.98 6.14
CA GLN A 348 5.13 -22.23 5.41
C GLN A 348 5.24 -21.72 3.97
N TYR A 349 4.34 -22.17 3.09
CA TYR A 349 4.45 -21.88 1.65
C TYR A 349 4.21 -20.41 1.30
N GLY A 350 3.51 -19.64 2.14
CA GLY A 350 3.26 -18.21 1.96
C GLY A 350 4.17 -17.34 2.82
N GLU A 351 5.27 -17.88 3.35
CA GLU A 351 6.19 -17.13 4.21
C GLU A 351 6.61 -15.80 3.57
N GLY A 352 6.44 -14.71 4.30
CA GLY A 352 6.77 -13.35 3.85
C GLY A 352 5.67 -12.61 3.09
N ASP A 353 4.59 -13.27 2.66
CA ASP A 353 3.45 -12.59 2.02
C ASP A 353 2.75 -11.63 3.00
N LYS A 354 2.47 -10.40 2.53
CA LYS A 354 1.64 -9.42 3.22
C LYS A 354 0.30 -9.25 2.49
N PHE A 355 -0.75 -8.95 3.24
CA PHE A 355 -2.12 -8.86 2.71
C PHE A 355 -2.75 -7.51 3.05
N LEU A 356 -3.30 -6.85 2.03
CA LEU A 356 -4.11 -5.64 2.18
C LEU A 356 -5.52 -5.97 2.69
N GLY A 357 -5.98 -7.22 2.60
CA GLY A 357 -7.33 -7.61 2.99
C GLY A 357 -8.37 -7.36 1.89
N VAL A 358 -7.97 -7.43 0.62
CA VAL A 358 -8.87 -7.18 -0.51
C VAL A 358 -9.37 -8.51 -1.06
N THR A 359 -10.68 -8.60 -1.32
CA THR A 359 -11.25 -9.82 -1.89
C THR A 359 -10.99 -9.91 -3.40
N VAL A 360 -10.87 -11.13 -3.94
CA VAL A 360 -10.65 -11.36 -5.38
C VAL A 360 -11.65 -10.61 -6.28
N PRO A 361 -12.98 -10.55 -5.99
CA PRO A 361 -13.91 -9.75 -6.78
C PRO A 361 -13.55 -8.26 -6.82
N GLU A 362 -13.12 -7.66 -5.71
CA GLU A 362 -12.69 -6.25 -5.68
C GLU A 362 -11.37 -6.05 -6.42
N THR A 363 -10.39 -6.96 -6.24
CA THR A 363 -9.13 -6.92 -7.01
C THR A 363 -9.40 -6.98 -8.53
N ARG A 364 -10.37 -7.79 -8.97
CA ARG A 364 -10.78 -7.84 -10.39
C ARG A 364 -11.39 -6.52 -10.88
N LYS A 365 -12.15 -5.80 -10.05
CA LYS A 365 -12.69 -4.49 -10.42
C LYS A 365 -11.58 -3.49 -10.64
N VAL A 366 -10.59 -3.44 -9.74
CA VAL A 366 -9.40 -2.57 -9.88
C VAL A 366 -8.63 -2.95 -11.15
N ALA A 367 -8.28 -4.22 -11.32
CA ALA A 367 -7.54 -4.67 -12.51
C ALA A 367 -8.24 -4.30 -13.84
N LYS A 368 -9.57 -4.43 -13.91
CA LYS A 368 -10.35 -4.09 -15.11
C LYS A 368 -10.30 -2.60 -15.45
N ALA A 369 -10.21 -1.72 -14.45
CA ALA A 369 -10.06 -0.28 -14.66
C ALA A 369 -8.70 0.08 -15.28
N HIS A 370 -7.66 -0.76 -15.06
CA HIS A 370 -6.29 -0.53 -15.52
C HIS A 370 -5.85 -1.53 -16.62
N LYS A 371 -6.78 -2.02 -17.44
CA LYS A 371 -6.49 -3.01 -18.52
C LYS A 371 -5.48 -2.54 -19.58
N GLU A 372 -5.26 -1.24 -19.70
CA GLU A 372 -4.29 -0.64 -20.63
C GLU A 372 -2.93 -0.35 -19.98
N ALA A 373 -2.73 -0.76 -18.72
CA ALA A 373 -1.46 -0.64 -18.02
C ALA A 373 -0.28 -1.14 -18.86
N SER A 374 0.87 -0.49 -18.70
CA SER A 374 2.09 -0.90 -19.35
C SER A 374 2.67 -2.17 -18.71
N TYR A 375 3.55 -2.88 -19.42
CA TYR A 375 4.20 -4.07 -18.86
C TYR A 375 5.14 -3.70 -17.70
N GLU A 376 5.74 -2.52 -17.73
CA GLU A 376 6.58 -1.98 -16.66
C GLU A 376 5.78 -1.76 -15.37
N LEU A 377 4.53 -1.31 -15.47
CA LEU A 377 3.63 -1.20 -14.31
C LEU A 377 3.23 -2.57 -13.76
N ILE A 378 2.92 -3.53 -14.65
CA ILE A 378 2.59 -4.91 -14.24
C ILE A 378 3.77 -5.55 -13.52
N GLU A 379 4.98 -5.35 -14.02
CA GLU A 379 6.21 -5.83 -13.38
C GLU A 379 6.40 -5.22 -11.99
N ALA A 380 6.26 -3.89 -11.87
CA ALA A 380 6.36 -3.21 -10.56
C ALA A 380 5.32 -3.71 -9.55
N LEU A 381 4.10 -4.02 -9.98
CA LEU A 381 3.06 -4.60 -9.13
C LEU A 381 3.37 -6.06 -8.76
N LEU A 382 3.97 -6.85 -9.65
CA LEU A 382 4.41 -8.22 -9.38
C LEU A 382 5.55 -8.31 -8.38
N GLU A 383 6.34 -7.25 -8.23
CA GLU A 383 7.41 -7.13 -7.23
C GLU A 383 6.91 -6.63 -5.88
N SER A 384 5.64 -6.24 -5.78
CA SER A 384 5.05 -5.74 -4.54
C SER A 384 5.01 -6.81 -3.46
N GLU A 385 5.33 -6.39 -2.24
CA GLU A 385 5.16 -7.23 -1.03
C GLU A 385 3.68 -7.60 -0.79
N TRP A 386 2.77 -6.75 -1.25
CA TRP A 386 1.33 -6.95 -1.12
C TRP A 386 0.84 -8.01 -2.10
N HIS A 387 0.25 -9.06 -1.55
CA HIS A 387 -0.29 -10.17 -2.31
C HIS A 387 -1.35 -9.71 -3.31
N GLU A 388 -2.27 -8.83 -2.90
CA GLU A 388 -3.34 -8.35 -3.78
C GLU A 388 -2.84 -7.44 -4.91
N CYS A 389 -1.67 -6.82 -4.77
CA CYS A 389 -1.02 -6.09 -5.86
C CYS A 389 -0.48 -7.04 -6.92
N ARG A 390 0.20 -8.12 -6.50
CA ARG A 390 0.63 -9.21 -7.41
C ARG A 390 -0.56 -9.84 -8.13
N LEU A 391 -1.63 -10.12 -7.41
CA LEU A 391 -2.86 -10.64 -8.02
C LEU A 391 -3.46 -9.64 -9.01
N CYS A 392 -3.53 -8.35 -8.66
CA CYS A 392 -4.01 -7.31 -9.56
C CYS A 392 -3.18 -7.25 -10.85
N ALA A 393 -1.85 -7.35 -10.74
CA ALA A 393 -0.95 -7.40 -11.89
C ALA A 393 -1.27 -8.54 -12.85
N LEU A 394 -1.46 -9.76 -12.32
CA LEU A 394 -1.82 -10.93 -13.14
C LEU A 394 -3.20 -10.80 -13.77
N LEU A 395 -4.16 -10.21 -13.07
CA LEU A 395 -5.50 -9.95 -13.61
C LEU A 395 -5.49 -8.91 -14.72
N ILE A 396 -4.65 -7.87 -14.62
CA ILE A 396 -4.39 -6.91 -15.70
C ILE A 396 -3.76 -7.63 -16.89
N LEU A 397 -2.76 -8.49 -16.64
CA LEU A 397 -2.09 -9.26 -17.68
C LEU A 397 -3.05 -10.18 -18.46
N ILE A 398 -4.06 -10.77 -17.80
CA ILE A 398 -5.12 -11.53 -18.48
C ILE A 398 -5.94 -10.63 -19.42
N GLU A 399 -6.22 -9.38 -19.04
CA GLU A 399 -6.91 -8.43 -19.94
C GLU A 399 -6.03 -8.04 -21.14
N LYS A 400 -4.70 -7.90 -20.94
CA LYS A 400 -3.74 -7.66 -22.03
C LYS A 400 -3.58 -8.85 -22.97
N TYR A 401 -3.56 -10.07 -22.42
CA TYR A 401 -3.49 -11.31 -23.19
C TYR A 401 -4.58 -11.41 -24.27
N LYS A 402 -5.78 -10.88 -24.00
CA LYS A 402 -6.88 -10.85 -24.99
C LYS A 402 -6.56 -10.03 -26.25
N LYS A 403 -5.60 -9.10 -26.17
CA LYS A 403 -5.18 -8.23 -27.28
C LYS A 403 -3.87 -8.69 -27.91
N ASP A 404 -2.91 -9.09 -27.08
CA ASP A 404 -1.56 -9.48 -27.50
C ASP A 404 -1.12 -10.74 -26.73
N PRO A 405 -1.57 -11.94 -27.18
CA PRO A 405 -1.30 -13.21 -26.52
C PRO A 405 0.20 -13.52 -26.39
N GLU A 406 0.96 -13.31 -27.46
CA GLU A 406 2.37 -13.66 -27.55
C GLU A 406 3.21 -12.84 -26.57
N ALA A 407 3.01 -11.53 -26.52
CA ALA A 407 3.72 -10.67 -25.58
C ALA A 407 3.33 -10.98 -24.13
N ALA A 408 2.04 -11.24 -23.87
CA ALA A 408 1.57 -11.53 -22.51
C ALA A 408 2.09 -12.87 -21.99
N VAL A 409 2.15 -13.91 -22.83
CA VAL A 409 2.75 -15.21 -22.46
C VAL A 409 4.24 -15.10 -22.25
N LYS A 410 4.95 -14.39 -23.13
CA LYS A 410 6.38 -14.13 -22.95
C LYS A 410 6.63 -13.42 -21.61
N PHE A 411 5.89 -12.35 -21.34
CA PHE A 411 5.97 -11.63 -20.08
C PHE A 411 5.68 -12.54 -18.88
N TYR A 412 4.62 -13.35 -18.95
CA TYR A 412 4.27 -14.28 -17.88
C TYR A 412 5.41 -15.25 -17.56
N LEU A 413 6.03 -15.85 -18.58
CA LEU A 413 7.10 -16.84 -18.43
C LEU A 413 8.43 -16.23 -17.96
N THR A 414 8.67 -14.93 -18.18
CA THR A 414 9.89 -14.26 -17.69
C THR A 414 9.74 -13.70 -16.27
N HIS A 415 8.52 -13.62 -15.72
CA HIS A 415 8.24 -13.02 -14.41
C HIS A 415 7.66 -14.00 -13.38
N LEU A 416 7.98 -15.29 -13.52
CA LEU A 416 7.44 -16.37 -12.65
C LEU A 416 7.80 -16.19 -11.17
N LYS A 417 8.90 -15.48 -10.85
CA LYS A 417 9.35 -15.20 -9.48
C LYS A 417 8.27 -14.48 -8.63
N GLY A 418 7.47 -13.61 -9.25
CA GLY A 418 6.36 -12.90 -8.59
C GLY A 418 5.07 -13.74 -8.43
N ILE A 419 5.03 -14.94 -9.02
CA ILE A 419 3.86 -15.84 -9.04
C ILE A 419 4.09 -16.98 -8.06
N ASN A 420 4.20 -16.62 -6.78
CA ASN A 420 4.71 -17.49 -5.72
C ASN A 420 3.62 -17.90 -4.70
N ASN A 421 2.37 -17.99 -5.14
CA ASN A 421 1.25 -18.50 -4.33
C ASN A 421 0.27 -19.27 -5.21
N TRP A 422 -0.53 -20.16 -4.60
CA TRP A 422 -1.38 -21.09 -5.35
C TRP A 422 -2.51 -20.37 -6.08
N ASP A 423 -3.06 -19.31 -5.50
CA ASP A 423 -4.17 -18.56 -6.10
C ASP A 423 -3.68 -17.64 -7.23
N LEU A 424 -2.49 -17.05 -7.08
CA LEU A 424 -1.81 -16.33 -8.16
C LEU A 424 -1.70 -17.24 -9.39
N VAL A 425 -1.17 -18.46 -9.21
CA VAL A 425 -1.09 -19.47 -10.29
C VAL A 425 -2.47 -19.87 -10.81
N ASP A 426 -3.38 -20.26 -9.93
CA ASP A 426 -4.67 -20.85 -10.31
C ASP A 426 -5.60 -19.86 -11.01
N LEU A 427 -5.47 -18.56 -10.70
CA LEU A 427 -6.27 -17.50 -11.29
C LEU A 427 -5.65 -16.91 -12.57
N SER A 428 -4.37 -17.17 -12.86
CA SER A 428 -3.68 -16.65 -14.05
C SER A 428 -3.32 -17.71 -15.08
N ALA A 429 -2.67 -18.80 -14.67
CA ALA A 429 -2.04 -19.77 -15.58
C ALA A 429 -3.02 -20.37 -16.60
N PRO A 430 -4.25 -20.78 -16.23
CA PRO A 430 -5.21 -21.28 -17.21
C PRO A 430 -5.57 -20.25 -18.28
N TYR A 431 -5.67 -18.98 -17.92
CA TYR A 431 -6.19 -17.93 -18.80
C TYR A 431 -5.12 -17.23 -19.63
N ILE A 432 -3.85 -17.48 -19.34
CA ILE A 432 -2.71 -16.96 -20.10
C ILE A 432 -2.06 -18.13 -20.83
N LEU A 433 -1.26 -18.93 -20.13
CA LEU A 433 -0.51 -20.03 -20.74
C LEU A 433 -1.45 -21.16 -21.21
N GLY A 434 -2.45 -21.53 -20.42
CA GLY A 434 -3.38 -22.59 -20.78
C GLY A 434 -4.17 -22.31 -22.05
N ASP A 435 -4.81 -21.13 -22.13
CA ASP A 435 -5.54 -20.70 -23.33
C ASP A 435 -4.63 -20.56 -24.55
N TYR A 436 -3.39 -20.11 -24.35
CA TYR A 436 -2.40 -20.01 -25.42
C TYR A 436 -2.07 -21.40 -25.99
N LEU A 437 -1.80 -22.38 -25.11
CA LEU A 437 -1.42 -23.73 -25.52
C LEU A 437 -2.55 -24.47 -26.25
N VAL A 438 -3.83 -24.22 -25.93
CA VAL A 438 -4.96 -24.79 -26.70
C VAL A 438 -4.83 -24.51 -28.20
N LYS A 439 -4.25 -23.35 -28.56
CA LYS A 439 -4.12 -22.86 -29.93
C LYS A 439 -2.78 -23.23 -30.59
N HIS A 440 -1.87 -23.86 -29.86
CA HIS A 440 -0.51 -24.16 -30.31
C HIS A 440 -0.21 -25.66 -30.17
N GLN A 441 0.59 -26.21 -31.08
CA GLN A 441 0.94 -27.64 -31.01
C GLN A 441 2.12 -27.93 -30.08
N ASP A 442 2.99 -26.94 -29.84
CA ASP A 442 4.17 -27.10 -28.99
C ASP A 442 3.82 -26.86 -27.52
N HIS A 443 3.82 -27.94 -26.74
CA HIS A 443 3.59 -27.92 -25.30
C HIS A 443 4.87 -28.12 -24.48
N SER A 444 6.05 -28.06 -25.10
CA SER A 444 7.35 -28.29 -24.45
C SER A 444 7.56 -27.47 -23.18
N VAL A 445 7.06 -26.22 -23.17
CA VAL A 445 7.10 -25.31 -22.03
C VAL A 445 6.50 -25.90 -20.75
N LEU A 446 5.44 -26.72 -20.85
CA LEU A 446 4.85 -27.38 -19.68
C LEU A 446 5.84 -28.34 -19.03
N TYR A 447 6.61 -29.07 -19.85
CA TYR A 447 7.58 -30.06 -19.38
C TYR A 447 8.85 -29.39 -18.84
N THR A 448 9.26 -28.26 -19.42
CA THR A 448 10.32 -27.41 -18.85
C THR A 448 9.93 -26.91 -17.46
N LEU A 449 8.72 -26.36 -17.32
CA LEU A 449 8.20 -25.89 -16.03
C LEU A 449 8.04 -27.04 -15.01
N ALA A 450 7.66 -28.23 -15.47
CA ALA A 450 7.54 -29.40 -14.61
C ALA A 450 8.89 -29.89 -14.04
N GLN A 451 10.00 -29.61 -14.73
CA GLN A 451 11.36 -29.95 -14.28
C GLN A 451 11.96 -28.89 -13.36
N SER A 452 11.33 -27.72 -13.23
CA SER A 452 11.81 -26.63 -12.37
C SER A 452 11.94 -27.08 -10.90
N PRO A 453 12.97 -26.63 -10.17
CA PRO A 453 13.03 -26.85 -8.72
C PRO A 453 11.98 -26.02 -7.95
N VAL A 454 11.35 -25.04 -8.60
CA VAL A 454 10.35 -24.15 -8.00
C VAL A 454 8.97 -24.78 -8.12
N MET A 455 8.35 -25.09 -6.97
CA MET A 455 7.03 -25.72 -6.93
C MET A 455 5.96 -24.91 -7.68
N TRP A 456 6.01 -23.57 -7.63
CA TRP A 456 5.02 -22.73 -8.30
C TRP A 456 5.06 -22.86 -9.82
N GLU A 457 6.26 -23.00 -10.40
CA GLU A 457 6.45 -23.28 -11.83
C GLU A 457 5.90 -24.67 -12.20
N GLN A 458 6.19 -25.68 -11.37
CA GLN A 458 5.58 -27.02 -11.52
C GLN A 458 4.05 -26.97 -11.46
N ARG A 459 3.50 -26.14 -10.56
CA ARG A 459 2.05 -25.93 -10.46
C ARG A 459 1.49 -25.25 -11.70
N ILE A 460 2.19 -24.25 -12.25
CA ILE A 460 1.81 -23.60 -13.51
C ILE A 460 1.74 -24.63 -14.64
N ALA A 461 2.71 -25.55 -14.75
CA ALA A 461 2.66 -26.62 -15.74
C ALA A 461 1.36 -27.45 -15.64
N VAL A 462 1.03 -27.92 -14.43
CA VAL A 462 -0.16 -28.74 -14.21
C VAL A 462 -1.44 -27.96 -14.44
N VAL A 463 -1.57 -26.78 -13.83
CA VAL A 463 -2.83 -26.01 -13.79
C VAL A 463 -3.13 -25.35 -15.14
N SER A 464 -2.13 -25.04 -15.96
CA SER A 464 -2.34 -24.55 -17.33
C SER A 464 -3.11 -25.56 -18.19
N THR A 465 -2.99 -26.86 -17.92
CA THR A 465 -3.73 -27.89 -18.66
C THR A 465 -5.25 -27.82 -18.45
N LEU A 466 -5.76 -27.03 -17.49
CA LEU A 466 -7.20 -26.84 -17.30
C LEU A 466 -7.92 -26.40 -18.58
N MET A 467 -7.30 -25.54 -19.40
CA MET A 467 -7.89 -25.13 -20.67
C MET A 467 -7.78 -26.20 -21.76
N LEU A 468 -6.69 -26.97 -21.80
CA LEU A 468 -6.54 -28.13 -22.69
C LEU A 468 -7.65 -29.16 -22.41
N ILE A 469 -7.85 -29.50 -21.13
CA ILE A 469 -8.91 -30.41 -20.67
C ILE A 469 -10.29 -29.91 -21.11
N ARG A 470 -10.54 -28.59 -20.97
CA ARG A 470 -11.82 -27.99 -21.40
C ARG A 470 -12.07 -28.13 -22.89
N HIS A 471 -11.01 -28.19 -23.70
CA HIS A 471 -11.06 -28.41 -25.15
C HIS A 471 -10.89 -29.89 -25.56
N GLY A 472 -10.96 -30.82 -24.61
CA GLY A 472 -10.87 -32.26 -24.90
C GLY A 472 -9.45 -32.79 -25.15
N GLN A 473 -8.42 -31.99 -24.86
CA GLN A 473 -7.02 -32.38 -24.98
C GLN A 473 -6.51 -32.86 -23.61
N PHE A 474 -6.34 -34.17 -23.44
CA PHE A 474 -6.02 -34.78 -22.14
C PHE A 474 -4.59 -35.30 -22.00
N ALA A 475 -3.87 -35.46 -23.11
CA ALA A 475 -2.57 -36.14 -23.15
C ALA A 475 -1.56 -35.52 -22.18
N ASP A 476 -1.34 -34.19 -22.25
CA ASP A 476 -0.38 -33.51 -21.38
C ASP A 476 -0.77 -33.58 -19.91
N THR A 477 -2.07 -33.51 -19.59
CA THR A 477 -2.52 -33.66 -18.20
C THR A 477 -2.18 -35.03 -17.65
N ILE A 478 -2.37 -36.09 -18.44
CA ILE A 478 -2.05 -37.46 -18.03
C ILE A 478 -0.55 -37.65 -17.86
N GLU A 479 0.27 -37.14 -18.79
CA GLU A 479 1.73 -37.25 -18.70
C GLU A 479 2.30 -36.45 -17.52
N LEU A 480 1.86 -35.21 -17.32
CA LEU A 480 2.24 -34.42 -16.15
C LEU A 480 1.80 -35.09 -14.84
N ALA A 481 0.61 -35.69 -14.81
CA ALA A 481 0.16 -36.44 -13.63
C ALA A 481 1.07 -37.63 -13.31
N LYS A 482 1.64 -38.32 -14.30
CA LYS A 482 2.65 -39.39 -14.10
C LYS A 482 3.93 -38.83 -13.49
N ILE A 483 4.44 -37.73 -14.05
CA ILE A 483 5.65 -37.05 -13.56
C ILE A 483 5.53 -36.73 -12.06
N PHE A 484 4.35 -36.27 -11.63
CA PHE A 484 4.11 -35.85 -10.25
C PHE A 484 3.53 -36.93 -9.32
N LEU A 485 3.52 -38.21 -9.71
CA LEU A 485 3.08 -39.30 -8.80
C LEU A 485 3.90 -39.34 -7.51
N GLY A 486 5.20 -39.02 -7.57
CA GLY A 486 6.09 -39.00 -6.40
C GLY A 486 6.08 -37.70 -5.59
N THR A 487 5.25 -36.71 -5.94
CA THR A 487 5.34 -35.39 -5.30
C THR A 487 4.97 -35.43 -3.82
N LYS A 488 5.85 -34.87 -2.97
CA LYS A 488 5.63 -34.82 -1.51
C LYS A 488 4.82 -33.60 -1.08
N HIS A 489 4.74 -32.56 -1.92
CA HIS A 489 4.13 -31.30 -1.52
C HIS A 489 2.60 -31.35 -1.66
N ASP A 490 1.88 -31.10 -0.55
CA ASP A 490 0.41 -31.20 -0.49
C ASP A 490 -0.30 -30.33 -1.55
N LEU A 491 0.16 -29.09 -1.77
CA LEU A 491 -0.43 -28.23 -2.80
C LEU A 491 -0.30 -28.82 -4.22
N MET A 492 0.82 -29.47 -4.54
CA MET A 492 1.00 -30.13 -5.83
C MET A 492 0.14 -31.39 -5.95
N GLN A 493 0.03 -32.19 -4.88
CA GLN A 493 -0.89 -33.33 -4.84
C GLN A 493 -2.33 -32.90 -5.14
N LYS A 494 -2.75 -31.76 -4.56
CA LYS A 494 -4.07 -31.16 -4.81
C LYS A 494 -4.23 -30.69 -6.26
N ALA A 495 -3.22 -30.06 -6.85
CA ALA A 495 -3.27 -29.62 -8.25
C ALA A 495 -3.40 -30.80 -9.21
N VAL A 496 -2.56 -31.82 -9.06
CA VAL A 496 -2.60 -33.03 -9.91
C VAL A 496 -3.95 -33.74 -9.75
N GLY A 497 -4.40 -33.94 -8.51
CA GLY A 497 -5.69 -34.56 -8.23
C GLY A 497 -6.86 -33.74 -8.80
N TRP A 498 -6.77 -32.41 -8.73
CA TRP A 498 -7.75 -31.52 -9.34
C TRP A 498 -7.79 -31.68 -10.86
N MET A 499 -6.64 -31.64 -11.56
CA MET A 499 -6.63 -31.79 -13.02
C MET A 499 -7.15 -33.17 -13.46
N LEU A 500 -6.77 -34.25 -12.76
CA LEU A 500 -7.32 -35.59 -13.00
C LEU A 500 -8.84 -35.64 -12.79
N ARG A 501 -9.37 -34.95 -11.77
CA ARG A 501 -10.81 -34.80 -11.56
C ARG A 501 -11.47 -34.08 -12.74
N GLU A 502 -10.85 -33.02 -13.28
CA GLU A 502 -11.39 -32.29 -14.42
C GLU A 502 -11.37 -33.11 -15.71
N VAL A 503 -10.36 -33.99 -15.91
CA VAL A 503 -10.35 -35.01 -16.96
C VAL A 503 -11.51 -35.98 -16.75
N GLY A 504 -11.67 -36.55 -15.56
CA GLY A 504 -12.71 -37.55 -15.26
C GLY A 504 -14.15 -37.05 -15.43
N LYS A 505 -14.39 -35.74 -15.30
CA LYS A 505 -15.70 -35.14 -15.62
C LYS A 505 -16.05 -35.23 -17.10
N ARG A 506 -15.06 -35.37 -17.98
CA ARG A 506 -15.21 -35.43 -19.44
C ARG A 506 -14.98 -36.83 -19.98
N ASP A 507 -13.99 -37.53 -19.43
CA ASP A 507 -13.64 -38.89 -19.78
C ASP A 507 -13.36 -39.72 -18.52
N LYS A 508 -14.43 -40.33 -17.99
CA LYS A 508 -14.34 -41.19 -16.81
C LYS A 508 -13.52 -42.46 -17.09
N ALA A 509 -13.56 -42.99 -18.32
CA ALA A 509 -12.84 -44.21 -18.68
C ALA A 509 -11.33 -43.99 -18.67
N LEU A 510 -10.87 -42.85 -19.22
CA LEU A 510 -9.47 -42.45 -19.18
C LEU A 510 -8.97 -42.25 -17.75
N LEU A 511 -9.75 -41.56 -16.91
CA LEU A 511 -9.41 -41.41 -15.50
C LEU A 511 -9.30 -42.78 -14.81
N MET A 512 -10.27 -43.68 -15.00
CA MET A 512 -10.24 -45.01 -14.39
C MET A 512 -9.04 -45.82 -14.84
N SER A 513 -8.69 -45.79 -16.14
CA SER A 513 -7.50 -46.44 -16.68
C SER A 513 -6.22 -45.93 -16.00
N PHE A 514 -6.11 -44.61 -15.86
CA PHE A 514 -4.99 -43.98 -15.16
C PHE A 514 -4.91 -44.39 -13.69
N LEU A 515 -6.04 -44.35 -12.96
CA LEU A 515 -6.10 -44.71 -11.55
C LEU A 515 -5.75 -46.18 -11.32
N ASN A 516 -6.30 -47.09 -12.12
CA ASN A 516 -6.03 -48.53 -11.99
C ASN A 516 -4.55 -48.85 -12.15
N THR A 517 -3.87 -48.15 -13.06
CA THR A 517 -2.44 -48.31 -13.31
C THR A 517 -1.57 -47.70 -12.21
N ASN A 518 -1.95 -46.53 -11.70
CA ASN A 518 -1.04 -45.70 -10.89
C ASN A 518 -1.41 -45.56 -9.41
N LYS A 519 -2.57 -46.06 -8.97
CA LYS A 519 -3.06 -45.84 -7.58
C LYS A 519 -2.07 -46.25 -6.49
N GLY A 520 -1.25 -47.28 -6.73
CA GLY A 520 -0.26 -47.77 -5.77
C GLY A 520 0.88 -46.78 -5.50
N ALA A 521 1.26 -45.98 -6.50
CA ALA A 521 2.29 -44.95 -6.39
C ALA A 521 1.71 -43.56 -6.07
N MET A 522 0.39 -43.40 -6.15
CA MET A 522 -0.27 -42.11 -6.06
C MET A 522 -0.41 -41.63 -4.61
N PRO A 523 -0.14 -40.35 -4.31
CA PRO A 523 -0.37 -39.81 -2.98
C PRO A 523 -1.87 -39.84 -2.66
N ARG A 524 -2.20 -40.19 -1.41
CA ARG A 524 -3.61 -40.29 -0.97
C ARG A 524 -4.41 -39.02 -1.20
N THR A 525 -3.79 -37.84 -1.03
CA THR A 525 -4.43 -36.56 -1.30
C THR A 525 -4.79 -36.42 -2.79
N THR A 526 -3.85 -36.74 -3.69
CA THR A 526 -4.07 -36.73 -5.14
C THR A 526 -5.25 -37.63 -5.51
N LEU A 527 -5.24 -38.89 -5.04
CA LEU A 527 -6.31 -39.85 -5.31
C LEU A 527 -7.66 -39.33 -4.81
N ARG A 528 -7.73 -38.84 -3.57
CA ARG A 528 -8.96 -38.30 -2.97
C ARG A 528 -9.55 -37.14 -3.78
N TYR A 529 -8.69 -36.24 -4.28
CA TYR A 529 -9.14 -35.14 -5.14
C TYR A 529 -9.63 -35.64 -6.50
N ALA A 530 -8.91 -36.58 -7.13
CA ALA A 530 -9.26 -37.14 -8.43
C ALA A 530 -10.66 -37.79 -8.42
N ILE A 531 -11.00 -38.50 -7.35
CA ILE A 531 -12.26 -39.25 -7.21
C ILE A 531 -13.37 -38.49 -6.46
N GLU A 532 -13.21 -37.19 -6.19
CA GLU A 532 -14.16 -36.43 -5.35
C GLU A 532 -15.62 -36.53 -5.83
N LYS A 533 -15.84 -36.66 -7.14
CA LYS A 533 -17.19 -36.73 -7.73
C LYS A 533 -17.74 -38.17 -7.87
N PHE A 534 -17.00 -39.18 -7.44
CA PHE A 534 -17.43 -40.58 -7.53
C PHE A 534 -18.42 -40.94 -6.42
N SER A 535 -19.15 -42.06 -6.61
CA SER A 535 -20.04 -42.58 -5.57
C SER A 535 -19.28 -42.99 -4.31
N VAL A 536 -19.99 -43.16 -3.20
CA VAL A 536 -19.38 -43.57 -1.92
C VAL A 536 -18.76 -44.96 -2.05
N GLU A 537 -19.39 -45.84 -2.80
CA GLU A 537 -18.98 -47.22 -3.06
C GLU A 537 -17.71 -47.25 -3.90
N GLU A 538 -17.68 -46.52 -5.03
CA GLU A 538 -16.51 -46.41 -5.90
C GLU A 538 -15.30 -45.82 -5.16
N LYS A 539 -15.53 -44.80 -4.32
CA LYS A 539 -14.48 -44.21 -3.48
C LYS A 539 -13.92 -45.22 -2.49
N LYS A 540 -14.78 -45.99 -1.81
CA LYS A 540 -14.34 -47.01 -0.85
C LYS A 540 -13.50 -48.08 -1.54
N GLU A 541 -13.89 -48.50 -2.73
CA GLU A 541 -13.16 -49.50 -3.50
C GLU A 541 -11.77 -48.98 -3.92
N LEU A 542 -11.70 -47.78 -4.50
CA LEU A 542 -10.45 -47.19 -4.97
C LEU A 542 -9.48 -46.80 -3.84
N MET A 543 -10.01 -46.49 -2.65
CA MET A 543 -9.21 -46.12 -1.47
C MET A 543 -8.76 -47.32 -0.62
N ARG A 544 -9.25 -48.54 -0.91
CA ARG A 544 -8.73 -49.78 -0.28
C ARG A 544 -7.30 -50.01 -0.76
N LYS A 545 -6.41 -50.33 0.19
CA LYS A 545 -4.99 -50.59 -0.05
C LYS A 545 -4.81 -51.78 -0.99
#